data_AF-A0A553X7E3-F1
#
_entry.id   AF-A0A553X7E3-F1
#
_cell.length_a   1.000
_cell.length_b   1.000
_cell.length_c   1.000
_cell.angle_alpha   90.00
_cell.angle_beta   90.00
_cell.angle_gamma   90.00
#
_symmetry.space_group_name_H-M   'P 1'
#
loop_
_entity.id
_entity.type
_entity.pdbx_description
1 polymer ?
#
loop_
_entity_poly.entity_id
_entity_poly.type
_entity_poly.pdbx_seq_one_letter_code
_entity_poly.pdbx_strand_id
1 'polypeptide(L)'
;ERLVGSEMRIRDRLHALGRARAERHGDLRYLLEPDLKEARGGLRDATALRAVAASWVADAPRDGLEAACTRLLDIRDALHLATGRATDRLTLQEQDQVAAALGLPDADALLRHTYEAARTLAYAADITWRATGRILRARSVRPLLRGLLAGDRAAGRGERAPLADGVVAHDGEAALARTARPERDPVLG
;
A
#
# COMPACT_ATOMS: atom_id res chain seq x y z
N GLU A 1 8.89 2.05 26.58
CA GLU A 1 9.94 1.68 25.59
C GLU A 1 9.80 0.27 25.01
N ARG A 2 9.56 -0.79 25.81
CA ARG A 2 9.42 -2.18 25.29
C ARG A 2 8.32 -2.38 24.23
N LEU A 3 7.18 -1.70 24.37
CA LEU A 3 6.03 -1.81 23.44
C LEU A 3 6.32 -1.23 22.04
N VAL A 4 6.90 -0.04 21.95
CA VAL A 4 7.25 0.58 20.66
C VAL A 4 8.33 -0.23 19.93
N GLY A 5 9.29 -0.79 20.68
CA GLY A 5 10.28 -1.70 20.14
C GLY A 5 9.67 -2.99 19.57
N SER A 6 8.62 -3.54 20.20
CA SER A 6 7.89 -4.68 19.62
C SER A 6 7.06 -4.32 18.39
N GLU A 7 6.37 -3.18 18.39
CA GLU A 7 5.59 -2.70 17.24
C GLU A 7 6.47 -2.48 16.01
N MET A 8 7.63 -1.84 16.19
CA MET A 8 8.64 -1.65 15.15
C MET A 8 9.06 -2.99 14.52
N ARG A 9 9.44 -3.99 15.34
CA ARG A 9 9.84 -5.32 14.87
C ARG A 9 8.71 -6.06 14.15
N ILE A 10 7.49 -5.99 14.68
CA ILE A 10 6.31 -6.63 14.07
C ILE A 10 6.04 -6.03 12.70
N ARG A 11 6.04 -4.69 12.59
CA ARG A 11 5.87 -3.98 11.31
C ARG A 11 6.96 -4.34 10.31
N ASP A 12 8.23 -4.37 10.72
CA ASP A 12 9.33 -4.73 9.82
C ASP A 12 9.20 -6.16 9.31
N ARG A 13 8.83 -7.09 10.21
CA ARG A 13 8.59 -8.48 9.84
C ARG A 13 7.40 -8.63 8.89
N LEU A 14 6.28 -7.96 9.15
CA LEU A 14 5.10 -7.98 8.28
C LEU A 14 5.41 -7.42 6.90
N HIS A 15 6.11 -6.27 6.84
CA HIS A 15 6.50 -5.66 5.59
C HIS A 15 7.49 -6.56 4.81
N ALA A 16 8.47 -7.17 5.49
CA ALA A 16 9.39 -8.12 4.88
C ALA A 16 8.68 -9.37 4.34
N LEU A 17 7.72 -9.92 5.07
CA LEU A 17 6.90 -11.05 4.60
C LEU A 17 6.09 -10.66 3.36
N GLY A 18 5.54 -9.44 3.32
CA GLY A 18 4.88 -8.88 2.13
C GLY A 18 5.80 -8.82 0.91
N ARG A 19 7.02 -8.27 1.08
CA ARG A 19 8.02 -8.21 0.01
C ARG A 19 8.47 -9.59 -0.46
N ALA A 20 8.81 -10.49 0.47
CA ALA A 20 9.22 -11.85 0.13
C ALA A 20 8.14 -12.62 -0.62
N ARG A 21 6.87 -12.35 -0.32
CA ARG A 21 5.74 -12.89 -1.09
C ARG A 21 5.67 -12.29 -2.49
N ALA A 22 5.78 -10.96 -2.62
CA ALA A 22 5.82 -10.30 -3.93
C ALA A 22 6.97 -10.81 -4.81
N GLU A 23 8.14 -11.12 -4.22
CA GLU A 23 9.28 -11.71 -4.93
C GLU A 23 8.96 -13.10 -5.51
N ARG A 24 8.13 -13.90 -4.83
CA ARG A 24 7.74 -15.24 -5.29
C ARG A 24 6.57 -15.25 -6.27
N HIS A 25 5.57 -14.40 -6.02
CA HIS A 25 4.30 -14.42 -6.77
C HIS A 25 4.22 -13.33 -7.83
N GLY A 26 5.18 -12.39 -7.85
CA GLY A 26 5.21 -11.27 -8.78
C GLY A 26 4.27 -10.12 -8.38
N ASP A 27 4.12 -9.18 -9.32
CA ASP A 27 3.20 -8.05 -9.19
C ASP A 27 2.01 -8.26 -10.11
N LEU A 28 0.82 -8.25 -9.51
CA LEU A 28 -0.43 -8.64 -10.14
C LEU A 28 -0.69 -7.82 -11.42
N ARG A 29 -0.16 -6.59 -11.49
CA ARG A 29 -0.32 -5.64 -12.62
C ARG A 29 0.44 -6.04 -13.89
N TYR A 30 1.30 -7.05 -13.83
CA TYR A 30 2.21 -7.45 -14.92
C TYR A 30 2.15 -8.95 -15.25
N LEU A 31 1.24 -9.69 -14.61
CA LEU A 31 1.16 -11.15 -14.75
C LEU A 31 -0.01 -11.54 -15.64
N LEU A 32 0.30 -12.27 -16.71
CA LEU A 32 -0.72 -12.89 -17.56
C LEU A 32 -1.49 -13.99 -16.85
N GLU A 33 -0.87 -14.67 -15.88
CA GLU A 33 -1.54 -15.65 -15.03
C GLU A 33 -1.38 -15.25 -13.56
N PRO A 34 -2.14 -14.25 -13.07
CA PRO A 34 -1.92 -13.71 -11.73
C PRO A 34 -2.38 -14.67 -10.63
N ASP A 35 -1.67 -14.66 -9.50
CA ASP A 35 -2.19 -15.14 -8.22
C ASP A 35 -2.93 -13.98 -7.52
N LEU A 36 -4.26 -14.04 -7.48
CA LEU A 36 -5.12 -12.94 -7.01
C LEU A 36 -4.93 -12.61 -5.53
N LYS A 37 -4.41 -13.56 -4.77
CA LYS A 37 -4.25 -13.45 -3.32
C LYS A 37 -2.84 -13.05 -2.95
N GLU A 38 -1.87 -13.79 -3.44
CA GLU A 38 -0.50 -13.71 -2.96
C GLU A 38 0.37 -12.77 -3.81
N ALA A 39 0.01 -12.40 -5.04
CA ALA A 39 0.78 -11.39 -5.78
C ALA A 39 0.72 -10.00 -5.11
N ARG A 40 1.69 -9.13 -5.42
CA ARG A 40 1.66 -7.71 -4.98
C ARG A 40 0.48 -6.99 -5.62
N GLY A 41 -0.24 -6.22 -4.83
CA GLY A 41 -1.53 -5.63 -5.21
C GLY A 41 -2.71 -6.61 -5.09
N GLY A 42 -2.50 -7.81 -4.54
CA GLY A 42 -3.53 -8.83 -4.34
C GLY A 42 -4.29 -8.73 -3.01
N LEU A 43 -5.19 -9.68 -2.77
CA LEU A 43 -6.10 -9.71 -1.60
C LEU A 43 -5.37 -9.75 -0.26
N ARG A 44 -4.13 -10.27 -0.23
CA ARG A 44 -3.33 -10.27 0.99
C ARG A 44 -2.76 -8.90 1.35
N ASP A 45 -2.51 -8.04 0.36
CA ASP A 45 -2.19 -6.62 0.61
C ASP A 45 -3.41 -5.87 1.14
N ALA A 46 -4.60 -6.12 0.57
CA ALA A 46 -5.86 -5.59 1.08
C ALA A 46 -6.10 -5.95 2.56
N THR A 47 -5.81 -7.18 2.94
CA THR A 47 -5.94 -7.65 4.33
C THR A 47 -4.96 -6.93 5.26
N ALA A 48 -3.70 -6.75 4.83
CA ALA A 48 -2.71 -6.02 5.61
C ALA A 48 -3.09 -4.54 5.79
N LEU A 49 -3.59 -3.90 4.75
CA LEU A 49 -4.10 -2.52 4.80
C LEU A 49 -5.24 -2.36 5.81
N ARG A 50 -6.22 -3.27 5.80
CA ARG A 50 -7.32 -3.29 6.77
C ARG A 50 -6.80 -3.46 8.21
N ALA A 51 -5.81 -4.33 8.43
CA ALA A 51 -5.22 -4.52 9.75
C ALA A 51 -4.48 -3.25 10.24
N VAL A 52 -3.74 -2.57 9.36
CA VAL A 52 -3.08 -1.31 9.71
C VAL A 52 -4.12 -0.23 10.05
N ALA A 53 -5.16 -0.07 9.24
CA ALA A 53 -6.24 0.88 9.52
C ALA A 53 -6.94 0.58 10.86
N ALA A 54 -7.25 -0.68 11.14
CA ALA A 54 -7.88 -1.10 12.40
C ALA A 54 -6.97 -0.87 13.63
N SER A 55 -5.66 -0.85 13.44
CA SER A 55 -4.68 -0.57 14.51
C SER A 55 -4.50 0.92 14.83
N TRP A 56 -5.14 1.82 14.08
CA TRP A 56 -4.98 3.29 14.19
C TRP A 56 -3.51 3.77 14.08
N VAL A 57 -2.62 2.96 13.50
CA VAL A 57 -1.21 3.31 13.34
C VAL A 57 -1.00 4.25 12.16
N ALA A 58 -1.72 4.04 11.06
CA ALA A 58 -1.73 4.91 9.89
C ALA A 58 -3.07 4.78 9.16
N ASP A 59 -3.53 5.87 8.55
CA ASP A 59 -4.61 5.80 7.57
C ASP A 59 -4.07 5.30 6.23
N ALA A 60 -4.81 4.41 5.60
CA ALA A 60 -4.61 4.04 4.20
C ALA A 60 -5.39 5.01 3.29
N PRO A 61 -4.91 5.32 2.07
CA PRO A 61 -5.72 5.99 1.06
C PRO A 61 -7.03 5.23 0.87
N ARG A 62 -8.17 5.89 1.16
CA ARG A 62 -9.49 5.24 1.15
C ARG A 62 -10.14 5.26 -0.23
N ASP A 63 -9.81 6.28 -1.03
CA ASP A 63 -10.41 6.48 -2.34
C ASP A 63 -10.11 5.29 -3.27
N GLY A 64 -11.18 4.66 -3.77
CA GLY A 64 -11.09 3.51 -4.66
C GLY A 64 -10.61 2.21 -4.03
N LEU A 65 -10.14 2.20 -2.78
CA LEU A 65 -9.57 1.01 -2.14
C LEU A 65 -10.62 -0.09 -1.93
N GLU A 66 -11.79 0.27 -1.43
CA GLU A 66 -12.89 -0.67 -1.22
C GLU A 66 -13.42 -1.24 -2.54
N ALA A 67 -13.55 -0.38 -3.56
CA ALA A 67 -13.94 -0.80 -4.90
C ALA A 67 -12.90 -1.76 -5.50
N ALA A 68 -11.60 -1.47 -5.36
CA ALA A 68 -10.53 -2.35 -5.82
C ALA A 68 -10.52 -3.70 -5.09
N CYS A 69 -10.74 -3.70 -3.77
CA CYS A 69 -10.89 -4.95 -3.00
C CYS A 69 -12.08 -5.77 -3.50
N THR A 70 -13.22 -5.12 -3.71
CA THR A 70 -14.46 -5.77 -4.17
C THR A 70 -14.25 -6.40 -5.54
N ARG A 71 -13.65 -5.67 -6.50
CA ARG A 71 -13.33 -6.22 -7.82
C ARG A 71 -12.47 -7.49 -7.75
N LEU A 72 -11.41 -7.51 -6.95
CA LEU A 72 -10.56 -8.71 -6.81
C LEU A 72 -11.30 -9.88 -6.13
N LEU A 73 -12.23 -9.59 -5.21
CA LEU A 73 -13.08 -10.61 -4.60
C LEU A 73 -14.06 -11.17 -5.63
N ASP A 74 -14.73 -10.31 -6.41
CA ASP A 74 -15.65 -10.73 -7.47
C ASP A 74 -14.94 -11.60 -8.51
N ILE A 75 -13.72 -11.23 -8.93
CA ILE A 75 -12.91 -12.04 -9.85
C ILE A 75 -12.57 -13.40 -9.24
N ARG A 76 -12.18 -13.44 -7.96
CA ARG A 76 -11.87 -14.70 -7.29
C ARG A 76 -13.12 -15.58 -7.14
N ASP A 77 -14.25 -14.99 -6.81
CA ASP A 77 -15.51 -15.72 -6.67
C ASP A 77 -15.96 -16.29 -8.02
N ALA A 78 -15.85 -15.51 -9.10
CA ALA A 78 -16.08 -15.99 -10.47
C ALA A 78 -15.11 -17.12 -10.85
N LEU A 79 -13.83 -17.03 -10.49
CA LEU A 79 -12.84 -18.09 -10.71
C LEU A 79 -13.19 -19.38 -9.94
N HIS A 80 -13.62 -19.25 -8.68
CA HIS A 80 -14.07 -20.39 -7.89
C HIS A 80 -15.31 -21.05 -8.49
N LEU A 81 -16.27 -20.26 -8.98
CA LEU A 81 -17.47 -20.77 -9.64
C LEU A 81 -17.14 -21.45 -10.99
N ALA A 82 -16.26 -20.87 -11.79
CA ALA A 82 -15.83 -21.41 -13.07
C ALA A 82 -15.11 -22.76 -12.91
N THR A 83 -14.20 -22.85 -11.93
CA THR A 83 -13.34 -24.02 -11.72
C THR A 83 -13.93 -25.08 -10.78
N GLY A 84 -14.90 -24.71 -9.95
CA GLY A 84 -15.41 -25.52 -8.84
C GLY A 84 -14.36 -25.76 -7.74
N ARG A 85 -13.29 -24.95 -7.68
CA ARG A 85 -12.14 -25.13 -6.78
C ARG A 85 -11.81 -23.84 -6.04
N ALA A 86 -11.28 -23.98 -4.83
CA ALA A 86 -10.73 -22.87 -4.06
C ALA A 86 -9.31 -22.49 -4.55
N THR A 87 -9.20 -22.02 -5.79
CA THR A 87 -7.94 -21.59 -6.41
C THR A 87 -7.85 -20.06 -6.49
N ASP A 88 -6.68 -19.51 -6.17
CA ASP A 88 -6.40 -18.09 -6.32
C ASP A 88 -5.64 -17.76 -7.62
N ARG A 89 -5.28 -18.78 -8.42
CA ARG A 89 -4.51 -18.61 -9.67
C ARG A 89 -5.43 -18.49 -10.88
N LEU A 90 -5.43 -17.32 -11.51
CA LEU A 90 -6.17 -17.06 -12.75
C LEU A 90 -5.30 -17.47 -13.95
N THR A 91 -5.41 -18.72 -14.40
CA THR A 91 -4.66 -19.22 -15.56
C THR A 91 -5.27 -18.75 -16.87
N LEU A 92 -4.52 -18.77 -17.97
CA LEU A 92 -5.01 -18.36 -19.29
C LEU A 92 -6.25 -19.14 -19.72
N GLN A 93 -6.31 -20.42 -19.37
CA GLN A 93 -7.44 -21.30 -19.69
C GLN A 93 -8.75 -20.85 -19.03
N GLU A 94 -8.69 -20.29 -17.82
CA GLU A 94 -9.88 -19.89 -17.07
C GLU A 94 -10.34 -18.46 -17.41
N GLN A 95 -9.49 -17.64 -18.02
CA GLN A 95 -9.74 -16.20 -18.17
C GLN A 95 -10.97 -15.88 -19.00
N ASP A 96 -11.18 -16.55 -20.15
CA ASP A 96 -12.36 -16.31 -20.97
C ASP A 96 -13.65 -16.68 -20.24
N GLN A 97 -13.63 -17.78 -19.47
CA GLN A 97 -14.79 -18.21 -18.70
C GLN A 97 -15.08 -17.25 -17.54
N VAL A 98 -14.05 -16.78 -16.84
CA VAL A 98 -14.19 -15.80 -15.75
C VAL A 98 -14.65 -14.44 -16.29
N ALA A 99 -14.13 -14.00 -17.45
CA ALA A 99 -14.56 -12.77 -18.10
C ALA A 99 -16.06 -12.83 -18.44
N ALA A 100 -16.51 -13.94 -19.05
CA ALA A 100 -17.92 -14.15 -19.36
C ALA A 100 -18.80 -14.16 -18.09
N ALA A 101 -18.35 -14.81 -17.02
CA ALA A 101 -19.08 -14.84 -15.74
C ALA A 101 -19.25 -13.45 -15.10
N LEU A 102 -18.32 -12.54 -15.34
CA LEU A 102 -18.36 -11.15 -14.87
C LEU A 102 -19.03 -10.18 -15.87
N GLY A 103 -19.50 -10.68 -17.02
CA GLY A 103 -20.07 -9.84 -18.07
C GLY A 103 -19.04 -8.94 -18.77
N LEU A 104 -17.76 -9.30 -18.72
CA LEU A 104 -16.69 -8.64 -19.45
C LEU A 104 -16.57 -9.23 -20.86
N PRO A 105 -16.12 -8.44 -21.86
CA PRO A 105 -16.13 -8.86 -23.26
C PRO A 105 -15.13 -10.00 -23.55
N ASP A 106 -13.97 -10.01 -22.91
CA ASP A 106 -12.89 -10.97 -23.15
C ASP A 106 -11.88 -11.04 -21.99
N ALA A 107 -10.93 -11.99 -22.10
CA ALA A 107 -9.80 -12.15 -21.17
C ALA A 107 -8.95 -10.87 -21.02
N ASP A 108 -8.74 -10.10 -22.10
CA ASP A 108 -7.95 -8.87 -22.06
C ASP A 108 -8.63 -7.78 -21.21
N ALA A 109 -9.95 -7.64 -21.31
CA ALA A 109 -10.73 -6.76 -20.46
C ALA A 109 -10.72 -7.22 -19.00
N LEU A 110 -10.78 -8.54 -18.74
CA LEU A 110 -10.60 -9.11 -17.40
C LEU A 110 -9.23 -8.76 -16.81
N LEU A 111 -8.15 -8.95 -17.57
CA LEU A 111 -6.80 -8.61 -17.11
C LEU A 111 -6.66 -7.11 -16.86
N ARG A 112 -7.20 -6.25 -17.74
CA ARG A 112 -7.20 -4.80 -17.53
C ARG A 112 -7.94 -4.42 -16.25
N HIS A 113 -9.13 -4.97 -16.05
CA HIS A 113 -9.95 -4.74 -14.85
C HIS A 113 -9.21 -5.16 -13.57
N THR A 114 -8.53 -6.30 -13.65
CA THR A 114 -7.68 -6.86 -12.60
C THR A 114 -6.48 -5.96 -12.29
N TYR A 115 -5.79 -5.46 -13.32
CA TYR A 115 -4.62 -4.58 -13.17
C TYR A 115 -4.96 -3.22 -12.57
N GLU A 116 -6.14 -2.66 -12.89
CA GLU A 116 -6.62 -1.41 -12.29
C GLU A 116 -6.86 -1.55 -10.79
N ALA A 117 -7.51 -2.64 -10.37
CA ALA A 117 -7.71 -2.95 -8.96
C ALA A 117 -6.37 -3.14 -8.24
N ALA A 118 -5.46 -3.93 -8.84
CA ALA A 118 -4.14 -4.17 -8.28
C ALA A 118 -3.28 -2.90 -8.18
N ARG A 119 -3.39 -1.96 -9.14
CA ARG A 119 -2.70 -0.66 -9.09
C ARG A 119 -3.12 0.15 -7.88
N THR A 120 -4.42 0.20 -7.62
CA THR A 120 -4.97 0.92 -6.47
C THR A 120 -4.47 0.31 -5.16
N LEU A 121 -4.51 -1.02 -5.05
CA LEU A 121 -4.06 -1.75 -3.85
C LEU A 121 -2.56 -1.63 -3.62
N ALA A 122 -1.76 -1.81 -4.66
CA ALA A 122 -0.31 -1.69 -4.59
C ALA A 122 0.12 -0.28 -4.17
N TYR A 123 -0.53 0.75 -4.73
CA TYR A 123 -0.27 2.14 -4.36
C TYR A 123 -0.64 2.39 -2.89
N ALA A 124 -1.83 1.98 -2.46
CA ALA A 124 -2.27 2.13 -1.08
C ALA A 124 -1.33 1.41 -0.10
N ALA A 125 -0.86 0.20 -0.45
CA ALA A 125 0.12 -0.55 0.32
C ALA A 125 1.44 0.22 0.48
N ASP A 126 2.01 0.72 -0.61
CA ASP A 126 3.27 1.48 -0.58
C ASP A 126 3.16 2.72 0.33
N ILE A 127 2.10 3.52 0.16
CA ILE A 127 1.88 4.73 0.96
C ILE A 127 1.69 4.38 2.43
N THR A 128 0.90 3.36 2.73
CA THR A 128 0.62 2.93 4.10
C THR A 128 1.86 2.42 4.80
N TRP A 129 2.71 1.64 4.13
CA TRP A 129 3.95 1.15 4.72
C TRP A 129 4.96 2.26 4.99
N ARG A 130 5.09 3.23 4.09
CA ARG A 130 5.90 4.44 4.33
C ARG A 130 5.38 5.23 5.53
N ALA A 131 4.07 5.50 5.58
CA ALA A 131 3.45 6.25 6.67
C ALA A 131 3.60 5.55 8.04
N THR A 132 3.34 4.24 8.08
CA THR A 132 3.51 3.41 9.27
C THR A 132 4.95 3.46 9.76
N GLY A 133 5.93 3.36 8.84
CA GLY A 133 7.35 3.43 9.18
C GLY A 133 7.74 4.78 9.80
N ARG A 134 7.24 5.88 9.24
CA ARG A 134 7.49 7.23 9.76
C ARG A 134 6.88 7.44 11.14
N ILE A 135 5.64 7.01 11.35
CA ILE A 135 4.93 7.14 12.64
C ILE A 135 5.62 6.33 13.74
N LEU A 136 5.98 5.07 13.47
CA LEU A 136 6.67 4.24 14.46
C LEU A 136 8.06 4.76 14.81
N ARG A 137 8.83 5.29 13.84
CA ARG A 137 10.12 5.95 14.10
C ARG A 137 9.97 7.19 14.98
N ALA A 138 8.99 8.06 14.69
CA ALA A 138 8.72 9.24 15.50
C ALA A 138 8.34 8.89 16.94
N ARG A 139 7.61 7.77 17.15
CA ARG A 139 7.28 7.24 18.48
C ARG A 139 8.49 6.69 19.23
N SER A 140 9.48 6.12 18.53
CA SER A 140 10.68 5.57 19.19
C SER A 140 11.70 6.62 19.64
N VAL A 141 11.78 7.78 18.98
CA VAL A 141 12.76 8.84 19.32
C VAL A 141 12.28 9.82 20.40
N ARG A 142 10.96 9.98 20.58
CA ARG A 142 10.36 10.91 21.56
C ARG A 142 10.75 10.68 23.04
N PRO A 143 10.90 9.44 23.55
CA PRO A 143 11.30 9.22 24.94
C PRO A 143 12.75 9.63 25.22
N LEU A 144 13.67 9.34 24.30
CA LEU A 144 15.10 9.63 24.43
C LEU A 144 15.38 11.13 24.46
N LEU A 145 14.66 11.92 23.68
CA LEU A 145 14.80 13.37 23.63
C LEU A 145 14.15 14.09 24.82
N ARG A 146 13.16 13.47 25.49
CA ARG A 146 12.51 14.06 26.67
C ARG A 146 13.42 14.09 27.90
N GLY A 147 14.40 13.18 27.98
CA GLY A 147 15.42 13.18 29.03
C GLY A 147 16.52 14.24 28.83
N LEU A 148 16.74 14.70 27.60
CA LEU A 148 17.75 15.73 27.29
C LEU A 148 17.17 17.15 27.19
N LEU A 149 15.89 17.31 26.84
CA LEU A 149 15.28 18.61 26.50
C LEU A 149 14.44 19.24 27.64
N ALA A 150 14.72 18.87 28.90
CA ALA A 150 14.21 19.61 30.06
C ALA A 150 14.92 20.98 30.26
N GLY A 151 15.77 21.37 29.31
CA GLY A 151 16.46 22.66 29.31
C GLY A 151 16.87 23.10 27.90
N ASP A 152 15.92 23.18 26.96
CA ASP A 152 15.79 24.38 26.10
C ASP A 152 14.63 24.22 25.11
N ARG A 153 13.71 25.17 25.16
CA ARG A 153 12.50 25.20 24.33
C ARG A 153 12.83 25.70 22.92
N ALA A 154 13.57 24.96 22.08
CA ALA A 154 13.67 25.32 20.65
C ALA A 154 14.25 24.28 19.67
N ALA A 155 14.96 23.23 20.10
CA ALA A 155 15.71 22.38 19.18
C ALA A 155 15.07 20.99 19.03
N GLY A 156 14.47 20.68 17.87
CA GLY A 156 13.98 19.33 17.57
C GLY A 156 12.67 19.25 16.79
N ARG A 157 12.19 20.33 16.19
CA ARG A 157 11.15 20.25 15.15
C ARG A 157 11.86 19.88 13.85
N GLY A 158 11.82 18.58 13.50
CA GLY A 158 12.56 17.94 12.39
C GLY A 158 12.89 18.90 11.25
N GLU A 159 14.19 19.11 11.04
CA GLU A 159 14.71 20.05 10.06
C GLU A 159 14.10 19.77 8.69
N ARG A 160 13.35 20.75 8.20
CA ARG A 160 12.88 20.78 6.82
C ARG A 160 13.99 21.43 6.00
N ALA A 161 14.80 20.63 5.32
CA ALA A 161 15.84 21.16 4.44
C ALA A 161 15.22 21.48 3.07
N PRO A 162 15.42 22.67 2.50
CA PRO A 162 14.89 22.98 1.17
C PRO A 162 15.53 22.05 0.12
N LEU A 163 14.71 21.40 -0.69
CA LEU A 163 15.14 20.57 -1.82
C LEU A 163 14.97 21.30 -3.15
N ALA A 164 13.87 22.02 -3.31
CA ALA A 164 13.56 22.84 -4.48
C ALA A 164 12.50 23.90 -4.10
N ASP A 165 12.17 24.81 -5.03
CA ASP A 165 11.08 25.76 -4.82
C ASP A 165 9.77 25.02 -4.52
N GLY A 166 9.19 25.29 -3.36
CA GLY A 166 7.98 24.60 -2.91
C GLY A 166 8.18 23.17 -2.39
N VAL A 167 9.40 22.63 -2.33
CA VAL A 167 9.68 21.26 -1.88
C VAL A 167 10.76 21.24 -0.79
N VAL A 168 10.47 20.57 0.32
CA VAL A 168 11.37 20.39 1.45
C VAL A 168 11.63 18.91 1.71
N ALA A 169 12.86 18.54 2.04
CA ALA A 169 13.17 17.26 2.67
C ALA A 169 12.64 17.27 4.11
N HIS A 170 11.82 16.30 4.49
CA HIS A 170 11.38 16.09 5.86
C HIS A 170 11.41 14.60 6.18
N ASP A 171 12.16 14.19 7.20
CA ASP A 171 12.36 12.78 7.58
C ASP A 171 12.86 11.88 6.43
N GLY A 172 13.63 12.44 5.49
CA GLY A 172 14.18 11.73 4.33
C GLY A 172 13.22 11.61 3.12
N GLU A 173 12.05 12.26 3.18
CA GLU A 173 11.09 12.33 2.06
C GLU A 173 10.98 13.76 1.52
N ALA A 174 10.71 13.91 0.23
CA ALA A 174 10.32 15.19 -0.34
C ALA A 174 8.85 15.49 0.01
N ALA A 175 8.61 16.61 0.70
CA ALA A 175 7.31 17.09 1.10
C ALA A 175 7.08 18.50 0.55
N LEU A 176 5.83 18.86 0.33
CA LEU A 176 5.50 20.23 -0.07
C LEU A 176 5.82 21.21 1.07
N ALA A 177 6.49 22.31 0.73
CA ALA A 177 6.69 23.42 1.62
C ALA A 177 5.32 24.01 2.01
N ARG A 178 5.23 24.62 3.19
CA ARG A 178 3.99 25.28 3.65
C ARG A 178 3.54 26.42 2.71
N THR A 179 4.46 26.95 1.92
CA THR A 179 4.23 27.98 0.90
C THR A 179 4.01 27.43 -0.50
N ALA A 180 4.09 26.10 -0.68
CA ALA A 180 3.85 25.48 -1.98
C ALA A 180 2.40 25.70 -2.41
N ARG A 181 2.22 26.01 -3.69
CA ARG A 181 0.92 26.14 -4.35
C ARG A 181 0.88 25.13 -5.50
N PRO A 182 0.72 23.82 -5.21
CA PRO A 182 0.75 22.77 -6.23
C PRO A 182 -0.31 22.99 -7.31
N GLU A 183 -1.44 23.61 -6.97
CA GLU A 183 -2.51 24.00 -7.90
C GLU A 183 -2.16 25.16 -8.87
N ARG A 184 -0.95 25.70 -8.79
CA ARG A 184 -0.43 26.74 -9.69
C ARG A 184 0.91 26.36 -10.29
N ASP A 185 1.36 25.14 -10.07
CA ASP A 185 2.65 24.66 -10.54
C ASP A 185 2.47 24.02 -11.94
N PRO A 186 3.01 24.64 -13.01
CA PRO A 186 2.81 24.16 -14.38
C PRO A 186 3.42 22.77 -14.64
N VAL A 187 4.21 22.23 -13.70
CA VAL A 187 4.80 20.89 -13.78
C VAL A 187 3.98 19.85 -13.01
N LEU A 188 3.10 20.27 -12.09
CA LEU A 188 2.26 19.39 -11.26
C LEU A 188 0.77 19.43 -11.63
N GLY A 189 0.32 20.46 -12.38
CA GLY A 189 -1.04 20.61 -12.91
C GLY A 189 -1.50 22.05 -12.99
#